data_AF-A0A847DMH0-F1
#
_entry.id   AF-A0A847DMH0-F1
#
_cell.length_a   1.000
_cell.length_b   1.000
_cell.length_c   1.000
_cell.angle_alpha   90.00
_cell.angle_beta   90.00
_cell.angle_gamma   90.00
#
_symmetry.space_group_name_H-M   'P 1'
#
loop_
_entity.id
_entity.type
_entity.pdbx_description
1 polymer ?
#
loop_
_entity_poly.entity_id
_entity_poly.type
_entity_poly.pdbx_seq_one_letter_code
_entity_poly.pdbx_strand_id
1 'polypeptide(L)'
;MAQKGPSPEEVRLAESAKLAEDWKTVRQFMHYAMGMQPITQEHEQNFLRVRTEISKIQRALSQKLPAGISLNTALMTDLLKRIYSLDDIREKPAQDRQIYLLQWHKVRLSIAEVHGALQYIAQGYKFDSSTRVKAEVNVKGGDKNKNAAGKKKKTIISIVVLIALAATAYYMMTK
;
A
#
# COMPACT_ATOMS: atom_id res chain seq x y z
N MET A 1 -44.83 -7.01 -11.99
CA MET A 1 -43.96 -6.71 -10.84
C MET A 1 -42.74 -5.98 -11.39
N ALA A 2 -42.57 -4.69 -11.11
CA ALA A 2 -41.40 -3.96 -11.57
C ALA A 2 -40.16 -4.49 -10.82
N GLN A 3 -39.16 -4.99 -11.52
CA GLN A 3 -37.86 -5.28 -10.93
C GLN A 3 -37.29 -3.96 -10.40
N LYS A 4 -37.32 -3.79 -9.08
CA LYS A 4 -36.64 -2.67 -8.42
C LYS A 4 -35.14 -2.91 -8.65
N GLY A 5 -34.50 -2.03 -9.43
CA GLY A 5 -33.06 -2.10 -9.68
C GLY A 5 -32.25 -2.08 -8.37
N PRO A 6 -30.98 -2.51 -8.42
CA PRO A 6 -30.15 -2.58 -7.22
C PRO A 6 -30.02 -1.20 -6.58
N SER A 7 -30.07 -1.16 -5.25
CA SER A 7 -29.91 0.07 -4.49
C SER A 7 -28.47 0.61 -4.65
N PRO A 8 -28.25 1.93 -4.45
CA PRO A 8 -26.90 2.50 -4.49
C PRO A 8 -25.91 1.83 -3.50
N GLU A 9 -26.40 1.28 -2.39
CA GLU A 9 -25.60 0.55 -1.41
C GLU A 9 -25.18 -0.83 -1.93
N GLU A 10 -26.11 -1.57 -2.52
CA GLU A 10 -25.85 -2.86 -3.15
C GLU A 10 -24.83 -2.73 -4.29
N VAL A 11 -24.94 -1.66 -5.10
CA VAL A 11 -23.98 -1.37 -6.17
C VAL A 11 -22.57 -1.12 -5.61
N ARG A 12 -22.45 -0.28 -4.57
CA ARG A 12 -21.15 0.01 -3.94
C ARG A 12 -20.54 -1.24 -3.30
N LEU A 13 -21.36 -2.07 -2.68
CA LEU A 13 -20.93 -3.34 -2.11
C LEU A 13 -20.43 -4.31 -3.18
N ALA A 14 -21.18 -4.49 -4.26
CA ALA A 14 -20.76 -5.34 -5.37
C ALA A 14 -19.47 -4.84 -6.02
N GLU A 15 -19.35 -3.53 -6.26
CA GLU A 15 -18.14 -2.90 -6.81
C GLU A 15 -16.92 -3.12 -5.89
N SER A 16 -17.08 -2.91 -4.57
CA SER A 16 -15.99 -3.11 -3.61
C SER A 16 -15.59 -4.58 -3.47
N ALA A 17 -16.55 -5.51 -3.51
CA ALA A 17 -16.28 -6.95 -3.52
C ALA A 17 -15.52 -7.37 -4.77
N LYS A 18 -15.96 -6.88 -5.94
CA LYS A 18 -15.29 -7.16 -7.21
C LYS A 18 -13.87 -6.59 -7.24
N LEU A 19 -13.68 -5.36 -6.75
CA LEU A 19 -12.36 -4.76 -6.61
C LEU A 19 -11.44 -5.61 -5.71
N ALA A 20 -11.97 -6.14 -4.60
CA ALA A 20 -11.19 -6.99 -3.69
C ALA A 20 -10.76 -8.31 -4.35
N GLU A 21 -11.63 -8.90 -5.16
CA GLU A 21 -11.35 -10.11 -5.94
C GLU A 21 -10.28 -9.83 -7.01
N ASP A 22 -10.49 -8.83 -7.86
CA ASP A 22 -9.55 -8.49 -8.93
C ASP A 22 -8.18 -8.09 -8.37
N TRP A 23 -8.16 -7.37 -7.24
CA TRP A 23 -6.91 -7.02 -6.56
C TRP A 23 -6.18 -8.27 -6.03
N LYS A 24 -6.90 -9.32 -5.59
CA LYS A 24 -6.27 -10.61 -5.23
C LYS A 24 -5.63 -11.25 -6.45
N THR A 25 -6.29 -11.19 -7.61
CA THR A 25 -5.77 -11.73 -8.87
C THR A 25 -4.48 -11.03 -9.30
N VAL A 26 -4.35 -9.72 -9.08
CA VAL A 26 -3.08 -8.99 -9.33
C VAL A 26 -1.90 -9.61 -8.55
N ARG A 27 -2.11 -10.05 -7.31
CA ARG A 27 -1.04 -10.74 -6.55
C ARG A 27 -0.66 -12.08 -7.17
N GLN A 28 -1.64 -12.82 -7.70
CA GLN A 28 -1.37 -14.08 -8.39
C GLN A 28 -0.50 -13.83 -9.62
N PHE A 29 -0.80 -12.79 -10.39
CA PHE A 29 0.02 -12.37 -11.53
C PHE A 29 1.43 -11.93 -11.12
N MET A 30 1.59 -11.17 -10.03
CA MET A 30 2.91 -10.82 -9.51
C MET A 30 3.72 -12.06 -9.15
N HIS A 31 3.11 -13.03 -8.46
CA HIS A 31 3.76 -14.31 -8.12
C HIS A 31 4.09 -15.13 -9.36
N TYR A 32 3.19 -15.15 -10.34
CA TYR A 32 3.42 -15.81 -11.62
C TYR A 32 4.62 -15.22 -12.35
N ALA A 33 4.71 -13.89 -12.43
CA ALA A 33 5.81 -13.18 -13.06
C ALA A 33 7.16 -13.46 -12.36
N MET A 34 7.15 -13.60 -11.03
CA MET A 34 8.32 -13.99 -10.23
C MET A 34 8.69 -15.48 -10.32
N GLY A 35 7.80 -16.31 -10.88
CA GLY A 35 8.03 -17.73 -11.09
C GLY A 35 8.90 -18.02 -12.31
N MET A 36 9.31 -19.28 -12.43
CA MET A 36 10.14 -19.79 -13.53
C MET A 36 9.33 -20.14 -14.80
N GLN A 37 8.00 -20.13 -14.72
CA GLN A 37 7.14 -20.52 -15.85
C GLN A 37 7.17 -19.48 -16.97
N PRO A 38 7.13 -19.89 -18.25
CA PRO A 38 7.07 -18.93 -19.35
C PRO A 38 5.82 -18.06 -19.26
N ILE A 39 5.95 -16.76 -19.51
CA ILE A 39 4.79 -15.87 -19.62
C ILE A 39 4.22 -16.04 -21.03
N THR A 40 2.95 -16.44 -21.12
CA THR A 40 2.25 -16.57 -22.40
C THR A 40 1.52 -15.26 -22.70
N GLN A 41 1.20 -15.05 -23.98
CA GLN A 41 0.40 -13.90 -24.39
C GLN A 41 -0.98 -13.87 -23.72
N GLU A 42 -1.58 -15.03 -23.46
CA GLU A 42 -2.86 -15.13 -22.75
C GLU A 42 -2.76 -14.62 -21.31
N HIS A 43 -1.67 -14.94 -20.59
CA HIS A 43 -1.44 -14.43 -19.25
C HIS A 43 -1.31 -12.91 -19.24
N GLU A 44 -0.55 -12.37 -20.20
CA GLU A 44 -0.36 -10.93 -20.35
C GLU A 44 -1.69 -10.22 -20.65
N GLN A 45 -2.48 -10.73 -21.60
CA GLN A 45 -3.79 -10.18 -21.92
C GLN A 45 -4.75 -10.21 -20.72
N ASN A 46 -4.76 -11.31 -19.97
CA ASN A 46 -5.58 -11.43 -18.76
C ASN A 46 -5.14 -10.44 -17.68
N PHE A 47 -3.84 -10.25 -17.49
CA PHE A 47 -3.30 -9.25 -16.57
C PHE A 47 -3.73 -7.83 -16.95
N LEU A 48 -3.58 -7.45 -18.23
CA LEU A 48 -3.97 -6.13 -18.74
C LEU A 48 -5.49 -5.89 -18.63
N ARG A 49 -6.30 -6.93 -18.88
CA ARG A 49 -7.75 -6.89 -18.69
C ARG A 49 -8.09 -6.60 -17.23
N VAL A 50 -7.53 -7.37 -16.30
CA VAL A 50 -7.78 -7.18 -14.85
C VAL A 50 -7.33 -5.79 -14.39
N ARG A 51 -6.17 -5.29 -14.84
CA ARG A 51 -5.71 -3.93 -14.53
C ARG A 51 -6.70 -2.86 -15.00
N THR A 52 -7.23 -3.04 -16.20
CA THR A 52 -8.20 -2.10 -16.78
C THR A 52 -9.50 -2.09 -15.98
N GLU A 53 -10.01 -3.26 -15.62
CA GLU A 53 -11.22 -3.38 -14.79
C GLU A 53 -11.02 -2.77 -13.40
N ILE A 54 -9.89 -3.02 -12.74
CA ILE A 54 -9.55 -2.37 -11.47
C ILE A 54 -9.57 -0.84 -11.62
N SER A 55 -8.98 -0.31 -12.68
CA SER A 55 -8.95 1.15 -12.91
C SER A 55 -10.35 1.74 -13.09
N LYS A 56 -11.25 1.02 -13.77
CA LYS A 56 -12.65 1.42 -13.94
C LYS A 56 -13.40 1.40 -12.60
N ILE A 57 -13.33 0.27 -11.88
CA ILE A 57 -14.04 0.09 -10.60
C ILE A 57 -13.51 1.06 -9.55
N GLN A 58 -12.19 1.26 -9.47
CA GLN A 58 -11.56 2.21 -8.54
C GLN A 58 -12.11 3.62 -8.72
N ARG A 59 -12.22 4.10 -9.98
CA ARG A 59 -12.77 5.43 -10.28
C ARG A 59 -14.24 5.50 -9.90
N ALA A 60 -15.04 4.54 -10.36
CA ALA A 60 -16.48 4.49 -10.09
C ALA A 60 -16.77 4.46 -8.58
N LEU A 61 -16.08 3.59 -7.84
CA LEU A 61 -16.25 3.43 -6.40
C LEU A 61 -15.83 4.70 -5.68
N SER A 62 -14.67 5.29 -6.01
CA SER A 62 -14.16 6.49 -5.33
C SER A 62 -15.09 7.70 -5.41
N GLN A 63 -15.90 7.81 -6.46
CA GLN A 63 -16.90 8.87 -6.62
C GLN A 63 -18.18 8.64 -5.81
N LYS A 64 -18.44 7.39 -5.42
CA LYS A 64 -19.67 6.97 -4.73
C LYS A 64 -19.46 6.70 -3.24
N LEU A 65 -18.22 6.75 -2.75
CA LEU A 65 -17.91 6.47 -1.35
C LEU A 65 -18.58 7.50 -0.43
N PRO A 66 -19.18 7.05 0.69
CA PRO A 66 -19.68 7.95 1.73
C PRO A 66 -18.58 8.86 2.29
N ALA A 67 -18.97 10.03 2.78
CA ALA A 67 -18.05 10.94 3.46
C ALA A 67 -17.33 10.25 4.63
N GLY A 68 -16.02 10.49 4.74
CA GLY A 68 -15.19 9.87 5.79
C GLY A 68 -14.63 8.49 5.44
N ILE A 69 -15.10 7.85 4.36
CA ILE A 69 -14.53 6.59 3.85
C ILE A 69 -13.70 6.91 2.61
N SER A 70 -12.44 6.48 2.59
CA SER A 70 -11.53 6.72 1.47
C SER A 70 -10.76 5.47 1.09
N LEU A 71 -10.72 5.19 -0.21
CA LEU A 71 -9.83 4.19 -0.79
C LEU A 71 -8.45 4.81 -1.09
N ASN A 72 -7.37 4.06 -0.89
CA ASN A 72 -6.02 4.50 -1.24
C ASN A 72 -5.76 4.44 -2.76
N THR A 73 -6.44 5.31 -3.51
CA THR A 73 -6.45 5.35 -4.98
C THR A 73 -5.10 5.76 -5.56
N ALA A 74 -4.37 6.64 -4.89
CA ALA A 74 -3.04 7.10 -5.31
C ALA A 74 -2.03 5.94 -5.33
N LEU A 75 -1.90 5.22 -4.21
CA LEU A 75 -0.98 4.08 -4.13
C LEU A 75 -1.39 2.95 -5.09
N MET A 76 -2.69 2.71 -5.24
CA MET A 76 -3.21 1.75 -6.22
C MET A 76 -2.79 2.13 -7.65
N THR A 77 -3.01 3.39 -8.04
CA THR A 77 -2.68 3.90 -9.37
C THR A 77 -1.18 3.85 -9.64
N ASP A 78 -0.37 4.27 -8.66
CA ASP A 78 1.08 4.28 -8.80
C ASP A 78 1.64 2.87 -8.93
N LEU A 79 1.11 1.91 -8.18
CA LEU A 79 1.49 0.51 -8.34
C LEU A 79 1.13 0.00 -9.73
N LEU A 80 -0.13 0.19 -10.17
CA LEU A 80 -0.58 -0.27 -11.49
C LEU A 80 0.19 0.37 -12.66
N LYS A 81 0.71 1.59 -12.50
CA LYS A 81 1.61 2.23 -13.48
C LYS A 81 3.00 1.60 -13.50
N ARG A 82 3.53 1.21 -12.32
CA ARG A 82 4.85 0.57 -12.19
C ARG A 82 4.85 -0.87 -12.69
N ILE A 83 3.74 -1.58 -12.53
CA ILE A 83 3.57 -2.96 -12.98
C ILE A 83 2.75 -3.00 -14.28
N TYR A 84 3.33 -2.53 -15.39
CA TYR A 84 2.57 -2.37 -16.64
C TYR A 84 2.53 -3.62 -17.53
N SER A 85 3.38 -4.62 -17.29
CA SER A 85 3.31 -5.96 -17.90
C SER A 85 3.85 -7.02 -16.95
N LEU A 86 3.57 -8.30 -17.22
CA LEU A 86 4.15 -9.40 -16.43
C LEU A 86 5.66 -9.51 -16.67
N ASP A 87 6.11 -9.30 -17.90
CA ASP A 87 7.55 -9.30 -18.23
C ASP A 87 8.29 -8.16 -17.52
N ASP A 88 7.71 -6.96 -17.46
CA ASP A 88 8.33 -5.84 -16.73
C ASP A 88 8.51 -6.16 -15.24
N ILE A 89 7.51 -6.79 -14.61
CA ILE A 89 7.62 -7.26 -13.21
C ILE A 89 8.79 -8.24 -13.07
N ARG A 90 8.92 -9.20 -13.99
CA ARG A 90 9.94 -10.24 -13.95
C ARG A 90 11.35 -9.67 -14.07
N GLU A 91 11.53 -8.70 -14.97
CA GLU A 91 12.82 -8.05 -15.23
C GLU A 91 13.28 -7.14 -14.08
N LYS A 92 12.37 -6.70 -13.20
CA LYS A 92 12.75 -5.86 -12.06
C LYS A 92 13.67 -6.59 -11.08
N PRO A 93 14.59 -5.88 -10.41
CA PRO A 93 15.35 -6.42 -9.28
C PRO A 93 14.46 -7.01 -8.18
N ALA A 94 14.97 -8.02 -7.47
CA ALA A 94 14.23 -8.69 -6.39
C ALA A 94 13.73 -7.71 -5.31
N GLN A 95 14.50 -6.65 -5.03
CA GLN A 95 14.15 -5.60 -4.08
C GLN A 95 12.88 -4.85 -4.51
N ASP A 96 12.79 -4.46 -5.79
CA ASP A 96 11.62 -3.75 -6.34
C ASP A 96 10.37 -4.64 -6.35
N ARG A 97 10.53 -5.93 -6.70
CA ARG A 97 9.42 -6.89 -6.66
C ARG A 97 8.86 -7.05 -5.24
N GLN A 98 9.73 -7.05 -4.23
CA GLN A 98 9.30 -7.05 -2.82
C GLN A 98 8.56 -5.76 -2.45
N ILE A 99 9.01 -4.61 -2.95
CA ILE A 99 8.30 -3.33 -2.75
C ILE A 99 6.90 -3.39 -3.38
N TYR A 100 6.75 -3.97 -4.57
CA TYR A 100 5.44 -4.13 -5.22
C TYR A 100 4.48 -4.97 -4.38
N LEU A 101 4.95 -6.06 -3.78
CA LEU A 101 4.14 -6.88 -2.86
C LEU A 101 3.71 -6.12 -1.61
N LEU A 102 4.60 -5.30 -1.05
CA LEU A 102 4.28 -4.46 0.11
C LEU A 102 3.24 -3.39 -0.23
N GLN A 103 3.40 -2.72 -1.37
CA GLN A 103 2.43 -1.74 -1.87
C GLN A 103 1.08 -2.38 -2.17
N TRP A 104 1.09 -3.56 -2.82
CA TRP A 104 -0.11 -4.36 -3.05
C TRP A 104 -0.87 -4.63 -1.75
N HIS A 105 -0.15 -5.02 -0.69
CA HIS A 105 -0.75 -5.34 0.60
C HIS A 105 -1.38 -4.11 1.26
N LYS A 106 -0.69 -2.96 1.24
CA LYS A 106 -1.23 -1.69 1.77
C LYS A 106 -2.56 -1.32 1.09
N VAL A 107 -2.63 -1.47 -0.23
CA VAL A 107 -3.87 -1.23 -0.98
C VAL A 107 -4.95 -2.27 -0.61
N ARG A 108 -4.56 -3.54 -0.43
CA ARG A 108 -5.49 -4.61 -0.03
C ARG A 108 -6.14 -4.36 1.33
N LEU A 109 -5.40 -3.81 2.28
CA LEU A 109 -5.93 -3.39 3.59
C LEU A 109 -6.96 -2.27 3.43
N SER A 110 -6.63 -1.24 2.66
CA SER A 110 -7.57 -0.14 2.37
C SER A 110 -8.85 -0.64 1.68
N ILE A 111 -8.76 -1.58 0.73
CA ILE A 111 -9.96 -2.19 0.12
C ILE A 111 -10.80 -2.95 1.16
N ALA A 112 -10.16 -3.69 2.08
CA ALA A 112 -10.88 -4.41 3.14
C ALA A 112 -11.61 -3.45 4.08
N GLU A 113 -10.97 -2.37 4.50
CA GLU A 113 -11.56 -1.34 5.37
C GLU A 113 -12.78 -0.72 4.70
N VAL A 114 -12.66 -0.32 3.42
CA VAL A 114 -13.76 0.24 2.65
C VAL A 114 -14.90 -0.78 2.50
N HIS A 115 -14.59 -2.02 2.14
CA HIS A 115 -15.60 -3.06 1.97
C HIS A 115 -16.35 -3.35 3.27
N GLY A 116 -15.64 -3.50 4.39
CA GLY A 116 -16.25 -3.72 5.70
C GLY A 116 -17.12 -2.54 6.14
N ALA A 117 -16.67 -1.30 5.90
CA ALA A 117 -17.47 -0.11 6.19
C ALA A 117 -18.76 -0.08 5.36
N LEU A 118 -18.69 -0.42 4.07
CA LEU A 118 -19.87 -0.50 3.21
C LEU A 118 -20.84 -1.62 3.65
N GLN A 119 -20.32 -2.76 4.13
CA GLN A 119 -21.16 -3.83 4.68
C GLN A 119 -21.94 -3.35 5.91
N TYR A 120 -21.28 -2.61 6.79
CA TYR A 120 -21.90 -2.08 7.98
C TYR A 120 -22.97 -1.02 7.66
N ILE A 121 -22.71 -0.16 6.67
CA ILE A 121 -23.69 0.83 6.19
C ILE A 121 -24.91 0.14 5.59
N ALA A 122 -24.71 -0.89 4.76
CA ALA A 122 -25.82 -1.64 4.16
C ALA A 122 -26.68 -2.40 5.19
N GLN A 123 -26.14 -2.67 6.39
CA GLN A 123 -26.91 -3.22 7.52
C GLN A 123 -27.74 -2.14 8.25
N GLY A 124 -27.71 -0.89 7.79
CA GLY A 124 -28.50 0.21 8.34
C GLY A 124 -27.72 1.18 9.24
N TYR A 125 -26.40 1.02 9.35
CA TYR A 125 -25.58 1.97 10.11
C TYR A 125 -25.48 3.31 9.40
N LYS A 126 -25.87 4.40 10.08
CA LYS A 126 -25.71 5.76 9.57
C LYS A 126 -24.39 6.33 10.09
N PHE A 127 -23.47 6.56 9.16
CA PHE A 127 -22.20 7.21 9.48
C PHE A 127 -22.44 8.68 9.80
N ASP A 128 -22.25 9.07 11.07
CA ASP A 128 -22.20 10.47 11.45
C ASP A 128 -20.75 10.96 11.35
N SER A 129 -20.49 11.80 10.35
CA SER A 129 -19.16 12.39 10.13
C SER A 129 -18.67 13.28 11.30
N SER A 130 -19.56 13.63 12.24
CA SER A 130 -19.22 14.39 13.46
C SER A 130 -18.44 13.58 14.49
N THR A 131 -18.55 12.24 14.46
CA THR A 131 -17.87 11.32 15.37
C THR A 131 -16.62 10.73 14.70
N ARG A 132 -15.70 11.58 14.24
CA ARG A 132 -14.30 11.15 14.08
C ARG A 132 -13.71 10.89 15.46
N VAL A 133 -14.07 9.75 16.06
CA VAL A 133 -13.23 9.15 17.08
C VAL A 133 -11.92 8.87 16.37
N LYS A 134 -10.89 9.66 16.69
CA LYS A 134 -9.50 9.28 16.40
C LYS A 134 -9.29 7.97 17.14
N ALA A 135 -9.60 6.85 16.49
CA ALA A 135 -9.12 5.57 16.91
C ALA A 135 -7.60 5.63 16.68
N GLU A 136 -6.89 6.11 17.69
CA GLU A 136 -5.50 5.77 17.89
C GLU A 136 -5.48 4.25 18.07
N VAL A 137 -5.53 3.52 16.96
CA VAL A 137 -5.22 2.10 16.95
C VAL A 137 -3.73 2.04 17.26
N ASN A 138 -3.45 2.00 18.55
CA ASN A 138 -2.14 1.70 19.08
C ASN A 138 -1.90 0.22 18.78
N VAL A 139 -1.54 -0.07 17.53
CA VAL A 139 -0.97 -1.35 17.14
C VAL A 139 0.35 -1.42 17.91
N LYS A 140 0.31 -1.98 19.11
CA LYS A 140 1.48 -2.50 19.82
C LYS A 140 2.05 -3.65 18.98
N GLY A 141 2.67 -3.29 17.86
CA GLY A 141 3.74 -4.08 17.28
C GLY A 141 4.85 -4.11 18.31
N GLY A 142 5.23 -5.31 18.75
CA GLY A 142 6.09 -5.54 19.89
C GLY A 142 7.35 -4.64 19.90
N ASP A 143 7.45 -3.84 20.95
CA ASP A 143 8.67 -3.16 21.37
C ASP A 143 9.75 -4.20 21.74
N LYS A 144 10.57 -4.60 20.77
CA LYS A 144 11.97 -4.93 21.02
C LYS A 144 12.82 -3.68 20.82
N ASN A 145 12.77 -2.78 21.79
CA ASN A 145 13.92 -2.05 22.33
C ASN A 145 13.41 -0.92 23.24
N LYS A 146 13.12 -1.29 24.49
CA LYS A 146 13.28 -0.37 25.60
C LYS A 146 14.77 -0.11 25.76
N ASN A 147 15.25 1.01 25.23
CA ASN A 147 16.22 1.82 25.94
C ASN A 147 16.03 3.29 25.55
N ALA A 148 15.82 4.07 26.61
CA ALA A 148 15.33 5.42 26.59
C ALA A 148 16.36 6.42 26.07
N ALA A 149 15.82 7.46 25.45
CA ALA A 149 16.14 8.88 25.66
C ALA A 149 17.60 9.33 25.68
N GLY A 150 17.96 10.20 24.72
CA GLY A 150 19.01 11.19 24.96
C GLY A 150 19.77 11.71 23.74
N LYS A 151 19.34 12.88 23.23
CA LYS A 151 20.21 13.92 22.64
C LYS A 151 21.20 13.49 21.54
N LYS A 152 20.72 13.55 20.30
CA LYS A 152 21.52 13.87 19.11
C LYS A 152 22.18 15.25 19.30
N LYS A 153 23.46 15.33 19.72
CA LYS A 153 24.36 16.50 19.51
C LYS A 153 25.83 16.36 19.98
N LYS A 154 26.32 15.20 20.45
CA LYS A 154 27.72 15.07 20.92
C LYS A 154 28.71 14.42 19.95
N THR A 155 28.26 13.65 18.95
CA THR A 155 29.17 12.81 18.14
C THR A 155 30.08 13.60 17.18
N ILE A 156 29.63 14.75 16.67
CA ILE A 156 30.42 15.55 15.72
C ILE A 156 31.58 16.26 16.43
N ILE A 157 31.40 16.72 17.68
CA ILE A 157 32.45 17.39 18.45
C ILE A 157 33.56 16.40 18.83
N SER A 158 33.22 15.16 19.18
CA SER A 158 34.20 14.12 19.52
C SER A 158 35.10 13.72 18.35
N ILE A 159 34.59 13.71 17.11
CA ILE A 159 35.41 13.38 15.92
C ILE A 159 36.36 14.53 15.58
N VAL A 160 35.92 15.79 15.67
CA VAL A 160 36.78 16.96 15.41
C VAL A 160 37.90 17.08 16.45
N VAL A 161 37.62 16.79 17.72
CA VAL A 161 38.64 16.78 18.79
C VAL A 161 39.66 15.65 18.58
N LEU A 162 39.23 14.46 18.16
CA LEU A 162 40.14 13.35 17.84
C LEU A 162 41.04 13.66 16.64
N ILE A 163 40.51 14.30 15.59
CA ILE A 163 41.31 14.72 14.41
C ILE A 163 42.31 15.82 14.79
N ALA A 164 41.91 16.79 15.63
CA ALA A 164 42.79 17.85 16.11
C ALA A 164 43.92 17.33 17.02
N LEU A 165 43.65 16.33 17.86
CA LEU A 165 44.65 15.66 18.70
C LEU A 165 45.62 14.80 17.87
N ALA A 166 45.14 14.11 16.84
CA ALA A 166 46.00 13.35 15.93
C ALA A 166 46.94 14.27 15.12
N ALA A 167 46.44 15.42 14.65
CA ALA A 167 47.25 16.39 13.91
C ALA A 167 48.34 17.05 14.79
N THR A 168 48.02 17.37 16.05
CA THR A 168 49.00 17.93 17.01
C THR A 168 50.04 16.91 17.45
N ALA A 169 49.65 15.64 17.67
CA ALA A 169 50.59 14.56 17.96
C ALA A 169 51.55 14.29 16.79
N TYR A 170 51.04 14.30 15.55
CA TYR A 170 51.89 14.14 14.37
C TYR A 170 52.90 15.30 14.23
N TYR A 171 52.45 16.55 14.40
CA TYR A 171 53.32 17.72 14.32
C TYR A 171 54.44 17.71 15.38
N MET A 172 54.16 17.22 16.60
CA MET A 172 55.16 17.05 17.67
C MET A 172 56.16 15.91 17.41
N MET A 173 55.82 14.91 16.59
CA MET A 173 56.74 13.81 16.24
C MET A 173 57.62 14.13 15.02
N THR A 174 57.20 15.07 14.16
CA THR A 174 57.92 15.45 12.93
C THR A 174 58.75 16.73 13.04
N LYS A 175 58.87 17.31 14.24
CA LYS A 175 59.71 18.48 14.55
C LYS A 175 60.72 18.12 15.62
#